data_AF-A0A2K9LIU1-F1
#
_entry.id   AF-A0A2K9LIU1-F1
#
_cell.length_a   1.000
_cell.length_b   1.000
_cell.length_c   1.000
_cell.angle_alpha   90.00
_cell.angle_beta   90.00
_cell.angle_gamma   90.00
#
_symmetry.space_group_name_H-M   'P 1'
#
loop_
_entity.id
_entity.type
_entity.pdbx_description
1 polymer ?
#
loop_
_entity_poly.entity_id
_entity_poly.type
_entity_poly.pdbx_seq_one_letter_code
_entity_poly.pdbx_strand_id
1 'polypeptide(L)'
;METPIKFSSREGRRIVRQQLNGNHGVVATWLAGSRRVPVTLLDISSLGFAMLLPEEYKAQLRVGEVVKLIVSPLLGMHYNVQGLIIDRQVNGDKIKVSAVIEHEVGCAHGALTPIELSRQNTIRGQFQHPFSYRQKHYFDIESLSANGFFITGIDAGCILFSGMRITLRLGVFDIDQTIDGVVSDVSYDEDNVQRCFVSIGALTKAVEKQLAQYCFHYLKRTPRDLRRSGLRSYFVKGLVQFKFVETQQEYEDVLALRRRNYAAVRKVDVNAPLKKLSYFFDRYSRILVVYHQGKAIGTATIIIGDRGVEPMEIEMLMPEADFAQLPPYEQLFEVAAMCLDKGYRDTDILHGMFEHIYKYAMMNGRNYIVISTDKYLMSMYKTVGFQDTGFSFVQPKYRDLKMSVLVMDDLTTKWGKGMNPVTWWGVWGGVSLYLYKRRIIDYTLVEKMRVYGSCWLFGLTLRWREFSAYAKARYGKQCQGVYYNWKRANSR
;
A
#
# COMPACT_ATOMS: atom_id res chain seq x y z
N MET A 1 6.25 -39.75 -6.42
CA MET A 1 5.03 -39.57 -7.22
C MET A 1 5.39 -38.63 -8.34
N GLU A 2 5.58 -39.15 -9.56
CA GLU A 2 5.90 -38.32 -10.73
C GLU A 2 4.64 -37.56 -11.13
N THR A 3 4.67 -36.23 -11.04
CA THR A 3 3.61 -35.38 -11.57
C THR A 3 3.65 -35.46 -13.09
N PRO A 4 2.63 -36.01 -13.76
CA PRO A 4 2.62 -36.06 -15.22
C PRO A 4 2.49 -34.63 -15.76
N ILE A 5 3.58 -34.09 -16.30
CA ILE A 5 3.59 -32.82 -17.04
C ILE A 5 2.70 -33.02 -18.27
N LYS A 6 1.45 -32.56 -18.20
CA LYS A 6 0.56 -32.55 -19.36
C LYS A 6 0.93 -31.34 -20.21
N PHE A 7 1.78 -31.58 -21.20
CA PHE A 7 1.95 -30.62 -22.30
C PHE A 7 0.56 -30.21 -22.83
N SER A 8 0.41 -28.91 -23.13
CA SER A 8 -0.84 -28.23 -23.50
C SER A 8 -1.82 -29.05 -24.35
N SER A 9 -3.11 -28.71 -24.25
CA SER A 9 -4.18 -29.37 -25.02
C SER A 9 -3.77 -29.53 -26.50
N ARG A 10 -4.25 -30.58 -27.16
CA ARG A 10 -3.94 -30.87 -28.58
C ARG A 10 -4.17 -29.65 -29.49
N GLU A 11 -5.10 -28.78 -29.10
CA GLU A 11 -5.43 -27.50 -29.73
C GLU A 11 -4.42 -26.39 -29.40
N GLY A 12 -3.97 -26.26 -28.15
CA GLY A 12 -2.88 -25.34 -27.77
C GLY A 12 -1.58 -25.67 -28.50
N ARG A 13 -1.21 -26.95 -28.59
CA ARG A 13 -0.07 -27.40 -29.43
C ARG A 13 -0.30 -27.13 -30.91
N ARG A 14 -1.54 -27.24 -31.41
CA ARG A 14 -1.85 -26.92 -32.82
C ARG A 14 -1.72 -25.43 -33.10
N ILE A 15 -2.16 -24.55 -32.19
CA ILE A 15 -2.05 -23.09 -32.33
C ILE A 15 -0.59 -22.65 -32.25
N VAL A 16 0.15 -23.15 -31.26
CA VAL A 16 1.61 -22.95 -31.14
C VAL A 16 2.33 -23.46 -32.38
N ARG A 17 2.02 -24.67 -32.84
CA ARG A 17 2.55 -25.20 -34.12
C ARG A 17 2.09 -24.41 -35.33
N GLN A 18 0.90 -23.82 -35.38
CA GLN A 18 0.50 -22.98 -36.51
C GLN A 18 1.22 -21.61 -36.47
N GLN A 19 1.47 -21.08 -35.29
CA GLN A 19 2.26 -19.85 -35.11
C GLN A 19 3.75 -20.06 -35.40
N LEU A 20 4.29 -21.27 -35.17
CA LEU A 20 5.71 -21.61 -35.35
C LEU A 20 6.03 -22.34 -36.66
N ASN A 21 5.21 -23.34 -37.07
CA ASN A 21 5.41 -24.14 -38.29
C ASN A 21 4.83 -23.47 -39.54
N GLY A 22 4.18 -22.32 -39.42
CA GLY A 22 3.74 -21.53 -40.57
C GLY A 22 4.89 -20.80 -41.26
N ASN A 23 6.10 -21.33 -41.42
CA ASN A 23 7.21 -20.65 -42.13
C ASN A 23 7.40 -19.14 -41.78
N HIS A 24 7.05 -18.73 -40.55
CA HIS A 24 6.99 -17.32 -40.15
C HIS A 24 8.02 -17.04 -39.05
N GLY A 25 9.28 -16.87 -39.47
CA GLY A 25 10.13 -15.81 -38.92
C GLY A 25 10.84 -16.02 -37.58
N VAL A 26 10.61 -17.12 -36.85
CA VAL A 26 11.36 -17.37 -35.60
C VAL A 26 12.70 -18.03 -35.89
N VAL A 27 13.78 -17.26 -35.81
CA VAL A 27 15.15 -17.76 -35.96
C VAL A 27 15.65 -18.30 -34.62
N ALA A 28 16.11 -19.54 -34.58
CA ALA A 28 16.71 -20.13 -33.40
C ALA A 28 18.17 -20.49 -33.65
N THR A 29 19.02 -20.19 -32.66
CA THR A 29 20.46 -20.47 -32.72
C THR A 29 20.88 -21.14 -31.42
N TRP A 30 21.48 -22.32 -31.53
CA TRP A 30 22.10 -23.00 -30.41
C TRP A 30 23.50 -22.45 -30.14
N LEU A 31 23.79 -22.18 -28.86
CA LEU A 31 25.10 -21.77 -28.36
C LEU A 31 25.91 -22.99 -27.93
N ALA A 32 26.66 -23.56 -28.86
CA ALA A 32 27.58 -24.68 -28.62
C ALA A 32 28.97 -24.14 -28.24
N GLY A 33 29.13 -23.74 -26.97
CA GLY A 33 30.36 -23.09 -26.50
C GLY A 33 30.57 -21.73 -27.18
N SER A 34 31.63 -21.58 -27.97
CA SER A 34 31.92 -20.37 -28.75
C SER A 34 31.24 -20.35 -30.13
N ARG A 35 30.61 -21.45 -30.56
CA ARG A 35 29.97 -21.56 -31.87
C ARG A 35 28.46 -21.28 -31.78
N ARG A 36 27.95 -20.64 -32.83
CA ARG A 36 26.52 -20.37 -33.04
C ARG A 36 26.02 -21.27 -34.15
N VAL A 37 25.15 -22.22 -33.82
CA VAL A 37 24.64 -23.22 -34.77
C VAL A 37 23.17 -22.91 -35.05
N PRO A 38 22.75 -22.62 -36.29
CA PRO A 38 21.34 -22.43 -36.61
C PRO A 38 20.57 -23.74 -36.41
N VAL A 39 19.41 -23.67 -35.77
CA VAL A 39 18.56 -24.85 -35.51
C VAL A 39 17.15 -24.63 -36.03
N THR A 40 16.50 -25.71 -36.45
CA THR A 40 15.08 -25.67 -36.81
C THR A 40 14.25 -26.02 -35.58
N LEU A 41 13.48 -25.07 -35.04
CA LEU A 41 12.51 -25.37 -33.99
C LEU A 41 11.32 -26.14 -34.58
N LEU A 42 11.02 -27.29 -33.99
CA LEU A 42 9.84 -28.10 -34.31
C LEU A 42 8.64 -27.74 -33.44
N ASP A 43 8.91 -27.36 -32.20
CA ASP A 43 7.91 -26.99 -31.19
C ASP A 43 8.61 -26.09 -30.15
N ILE A 44 7.93 -25.06 -29.65
CA ILE A 44 8.40 -24.29 -28.48
C ILE A 44 7.20 -23.84 -27.68
N SER A 45 7.30 -23.98 -26.37
CA SER A 45 6.33 -23.53 -25.38
C SER A 45 7.08 -22.93 -24.21
N SER A 46 6.38 -22.38 -23.23
CA SER A 46 7.06 -21.90 -22.02
C SER A 46 7.62 -23.06 -21.17
N LEU A 47 7.17 -24.32 -21.35
CA LEU A 47 7.67 -25.51 -20.64
C LEU A 47 8.93 -26.13 -21.27
N GLY A 48 9.12 -25.95 -22.57
CA GLY A 48 10.02 -26.82 -23.31
C GLY A 48 9.97 -26.57 -24.80
N PHE A 49 10.98 -27.07 -25.49
CA PHE A 49 11.12 -26.96 -26.94
C PHE A 49 11.65 -28.25 -27.54
N ALA A 50 11.37 -28.43 -28.83
CA ALA A 50 11.93 -29.47 -29.67
C ALA A 50 12.66 -28.81 -30.85
N MET A 51 13.86 -29.28 -31.14
CA MET A 51 14.68 -28.75 -32.23
C MET A 51 15.25 -29.87 -33.09
N LEU A 52 15.52 -29.56 -34.36
CA LEU A 52 16.27 -30.40 -35.28
C LEU A 52 17.65 -29.80 -35.54
N LEU A 53 18.65 -30.68 -35.49
CA LEU A 53 20.02 -30.40 -35.90
C LEU A 53 20.55 -31.49 -36.84
N PRO A 54 21.60 -31.21 -37.62
CA PRO A 54 22.35 -32.26 -38.33
C PRO A 54 22.97 -33.27 -37.35
N GLU A 55 23.11 -34.53 -37.78
CA GLU A 55 23.63 -35.60 -36.94
C GLU A 55 25.07 -35.37 -36.43
N GLU A 56 25.87 -34.55 -37.13
CA GLU A 56 27.25 -34.22 -36.74
C GLU A 56 27.38 -33.65 -35.30
N TYR A 57 26.31 -33.04 -34.76
CA TYR A 57 26.29 -32.47 -33.41
C TYR A 57 25.87 -33.46 -32.31
N LYS A 58 25.55 -34.71 -32.66
CA LYS A 58 25.04 -35.74 -31.74
C LYS A 58 25.94 -35.98 -30.53
N ALA A 59 27.26 -35.92 -30.70
CA ALA A 59 28.22 -36.13 -29.62
C ALA A 59 28.18 -35.05 -28.53
N GLN A 60 27.70 -33.85 -28.88
CA GLN A 60 27.67 -32.64 -28.04
C GLN A 60 26.31 -32.41 -27.34
N LEU A 61 25.33 -33.29 -27.57
CA LEU A 61 23.97 -33.16 -27.06
C LEU A 61 23.57 -34.46 -26.36
N ARG A 62 23.80 -34.55 -25.05
CA ARG A 62 23.43 -35.72 -24.24
C ARG A 62 22.20 -35.44 -23.40
N VAL A 63 21.41 -36.49 -23.15
CA VAL A 63 20.26 -36.41 -22.23
C VAL A 63 20.79 -36.08 -20.83
N GLY A 64 20.14 -35.12 -20.16
CA GLY A 64 20.59 -34.58 -18.88
C GLY A 64 21.56 -33.40 -18.96
N GLU A 65 21.96 -32.95 -20.15
CA GLU A 65 22.77 -31.74 -20.33
C GLU A 65 21.90 -30.51 -20.62
N VAL A 66 22.40 -29.33 -20.23
CA VAL A 66 21.74 -28.03 -20.48
C VAL A 66 22.10 -27.52 -21.88
N VAL A 67 21.08 -27.21 -22.67
CA VAL A 67 21.18 -26.56 -23.96
C VAL A 67 20.75 -25.10 -23.86
N LYS A 68 21.54 -24.19 -24.45
CA LYS A 68 21.24 -22.75 -24.50
C LYS A 68 20.89 -22.32 -25.91
N LEU A 69 19.69 -21.78 -26.10
CA LEU A 69 19.21 -21.24 -27.37
C LEU A 69 19.07 -19.72 -27.31
N ILE A 70 19.36 -19.07 -28.42
CA ILE A 70 18.90 -17.72 -28.72
C ILE A 70 17.71 -17.86 -29.67
N VAL A 71 16.54 -17.38 -29.23
CA VAL A 71 15.31 -17.36 -30.02
C VAL A 71 15.02 -15.93 -30.45
N SER A 72 14.83 -15.73 -31.75
CA SER A 72 14.59 -14.42 -32.38
C SER A 72 13.27 -14.45 -33.13
N PRO A 73 12.14 -14.13 -32.47
CA PRO A 73 10.82 -14.14 -33.10
C PRO A 73 10.60 -12.96 -34.05
N LEU A 74 11.40 -11.90 -33.91
CA LEU A 74 11.44 -10.73 -34.80
C LEU A 74 12.90 -10.32 -35.05
N LEU A 75 13.13 -9.54 -36.12
CA LEU A 75 14.44 -8.95 -36.42
C LEU A 75 14.91 -8.05 -35.26
N GLY A 76 16.12 -8.27 -34.77
CA GLY A 76 16.75 -7.46 -33.71
C GLY A 76 16.29 -7.74 -32.27
N MET A 77 15.39 -8.70 -32.06
CA MET A 77 14.90 -9.09 -30.73
C MET A 77 15.34 -10.51 -30.40
N HIS A 78 16.15 -10.69 -29.35
CA HIS A 78 16.76 -11.97 -29.01
C HIS A 78 16.45 -12.36 -27.56
N TYR A 79 16.00 -13.59 -27.36
CA TYR A 79 15.70 -14.16 -26.05
C TYR A 79 16.57 -15.38 -25.79
N ASN A 80 17.19 -15.41 -24.61
CA ASN A 80 17.97 -16.56 -24.17
C ASN A 80 17.02 -17.57 -23.51
N VAL A 81 17.00 -18.80 -24.03
CA VAL A 81 16.23 -19.91 -23.50
C VAL A 81 17.21 -21.00 -23.11
N GLN A 82 17.12 -21.50 -21.87
CA GLN A 82 17.92 -22.61 -21.39
C GLN A 82 17.01 -23.79 -21.10
N GLY A 83 17.41 -25.00 -21.48
CA GLY A 83 16.62 -26.18 -21.19
C GLY A 83 17.48 -27.42 -20.96
N LEU A 84 16.97 -28.33 -20.14
CA LEU A 84 17.55 -29.63 -19.88
C LEU A 84 17.07 -30.62 -20.95
N ILE A 85 18.00 -31.29 -21.63
CA ILE A 85 17.65 -32.28 -22.66
C ILE A 85 17.02 -33.50 -21.99
N ILE A 86 15.79 -33.84 -22.37
CA ILE A 86 15.03 -34.99 -21.84
C ILE A 86 14.93 -36.15 -22.83
N ASP A 87 15.02 -35.86 -24.13
CA ASP A 87 14.92 -36.89 -25.17
C ASP A 87 15.76 -36.51 -26.39
N ARG A 88 16.29 -37.54 -27.06
CA ARG A 88 17.06 -37.40 -28.29
C ARG A 88 16.78 -38.58 -29.22
N GLN A 89 16.25 -38.28 -30.40
CA GLN A 89 15.91 -39.26 -31.42
C GLN A 89 16.70 -38.98 -32.71
N VAL A 90 17.30 -40.00 -33.31
CA VAL A 90 17.97 -39.90 -34.61
C VAL A 90 16.95 -40.27 -35.69
N ASN A 91 16.83 -39.45 -36.73
CA ASN A 91 15.94 -39.69 -37.85
C ASN A 91 16.67 -39.37 -39.16
N GLY A 92 17.33 -40.37 -39.74
CA GLY A 92 18.28 -40.19 -40.84
C GLY A 92 19.43 -39.26 -40.42
N ASP A 93 19.82 -38.34 -41.30
CA ASP A 93 20.93 -37.40 -41.09
C ASP A 93 20.63 -36.26 -40.09
N LYS A 94 19.51 -36.34 -39.37
CA LYS A 94 19.06 -35.32 -38.42
C LYS A 94 18.81 -35.92 -37.05
N ILE A 95 19.09 -35.12 -36.02
CA ILE A 95 18.74 -35.41 -34.64
C ILE A 95 17.61 -34.48 -34.18
N LYS A 96 16.58 -35.07 -33.61
CA LYS A 96 15.53 -34.38 -32.88
C LYS A 96 15.90 -34.38 -31.41
N VAL A 97 16.01 -33.19 -30.83
CA VAL A 97 16.28 -33.00 -29.40
C VAL A 97 15.07 -32.34 -28.77
N SER A 98 14.58 -32.91 -27.68
CA SER A 98 13.52 -32.33 -26.86
C SER A 98 14.11 -31.91 -25.51
N ALA A 99 13.87 -30.67 -25.11
CA ALA A 99 14.36 -30.11 -23.86
C ALA A 99 13.22 -29.46 -23.07
N VAL A 100 13.29 -29.57 -21.74
CA VAL A 100 12.41 -28.88 -20.80
C VAL A 100 13.12 -27.60 -20.37
N ILE A 101 12.45 -26.46 -20.44
CA ILE A 101 13.05 -25.18 -20.04
C ILE A 101 13.28 -25.19 -18.53
N GLU A 102 14.50 -24.89 -18.12
CA GLU A 102 14.80 -24.67 -16.71
C GLU A 102 14.33 -23.28 -16.33
N HIS A 103 13.49 -23.22 -15.31
CA HIS A 103 12.99 -21.97 -14.76
C HIS A 103 13.72 -21.69 -13.45
N GLU A 104 14.42 -20.56 -13.40
CA GLU A 104 14.94 -20.05 -12.13
C GLU A 104 13.74 -19.65 -11.26
N VAL A 105 13.60 -20.30 -10.10
CA VAL A 105 12.59 -19.93 -9.10
C VAL A 105 13.26 -19.01 -8.09
N GLY A 106 13.11 -17.70 -8.30
CA GLY A 106 13.64 -16.67 -7.42
C GLY A 106 12.63 -16.18 -6.37
N CYS A 107 13.10 -15.39 -5.41
CA CYS A 107 12.22 -14.55 -4.59
C CYS A 107 11.86 -13.29 -5.40
N ALA A 108 10.92 -13.43 -6.34
CA ALA A 108 10.59 -12.40 -7.34
C ALA A 108 10.19 -11.04 -6.73
N HIS A 109 9.48 -11.06 -5.61
CA HIS A 109 9.11 -9.87 -4.85
C HIS A 109 10.25 -9.26 -4.03
N GLY A 110 11.41 -9.93 -3.94
CA GLY A 110 12.54 -9.54 -3.12
C GLY A 110 12.20 -9.53 -1.62
N ALA A 111 12.62 -8.48 -0.90
CA ALA A 111 12.36 -8.35 0.53
C ALA A 111 10.94 -7.82 0.88
N LEU A 112 10.08 -7.60 -0.12
CA LEU A 112 8.74 -7.08 0.08
C LEU A 112 7.78 -8.18 0.51
N THR A 113 6.77 -7.83 1.31
CA THR A 113 5.65 -8.74 1.60
C THR A 113 4.56 -8.51 0.56
N PRO A 114 4.33 -9.43 -0.38
CA PRO A 114 3.32 -9.24 -1.43
C PRO A 114 1.89 -9.23 -0.87
N ILE A 115 1.00 -8.59 -1.61
CA ILE A 115 -0.44 -8.66 -1.38
C ILE A 115 -0.98 -9.82 -2.20
N GLU A 116 -1.32 -10.90 -1.52
CA GLU A 116 -1.96 -12.08 -2.10
C GLU A 116 -3.43 -11.78 -2.41
N LEU A 117 -3.89 -12.17 -3.60
CA LEU A 117 -5.27 -12.06 -4.05
C LEU A 117 -5.96 -13.41 -3.98
N SER A 118 -7.17 -13.44 -3.41
CA SER A 118 -8.02 -14.63 -3.45
C SER A 118 -8.79 -14.68 -4.76
N ARG A 119 -9.25 -15.86 -5.16
CA ARG A 119 -10.07 -16.06 -6.38
C ARG A 119 -11.33 -15.18 -6.46
N GLN A 120 -11.84 -14.71 -5.32
CA GLN A 120 -13.00 -13.83 -5.24
C GLN A 120 -12.67 -12.34 -5.45
N ASN A 121 -11.42 -11.96 -5.25
CA ASN A 121 -10.94 -10.57 -5.30
C ASN A 121 -9.79 -10.40 -6.30
N THR A 122 -9.85 -11.15 -7.41
CA THR A 122 -8.83 -11.14 -8.44
C THR A 122 -8.83 -9.84 -9.21
N ILE A 123 -7.64 -9.26 -9.42
CA ILE A 123 -7.45 -8.15 -10.35
C ILE A 123 -7.18 -8.74 -11.73
N ARG A 124 -8.11 -8.52 -12.66
CA ARG A 124 -7.93 -8.94 -14.05
C ARG A 124 -7.16 -7.90 -14.85
N GLY A 125 -6.39 -8.35 -15.81
CA GLY A 125 -5.68 -7.49 -16.75
C GLY A 125 -5.65 -8.05 -18.15
N GLN A 126 -5.09 -7.26 -19.05
CA GLN A 126 -4.80 -7.67 -20.41
C GLN A 126 -3.44 -7.11 -20.85
N PHE A 127 -2.79 -7.79 -21.76
CA PHE A 127 -1.63 -7.28 -22.49
C PHE A 127 -1.73 -7.68 -23.96
N GLN A 128 -1.03 -6.95 -24.82
CA GLN A 128 -0.84 -7.36 -26.21
C GLN A 128 0.49 -8.10 -26.32
N HIS A 129 0.47 -9.29 -26.91
CA HIS A 129 1.70 -10.05 -27.11
C HIS A 129 2.59 -9.32 -28.13
N PRO A 130 3.89 -9.08 -27.83
CA PRO A 130 4.76 -8.27 -28.70
C PRO A 130 4.94 -8.81 -30.12
N PHE A 131 4.76 -10.12 -30.32
CA PHE A 131 4.96 -10.77 -31.62
C PHE A 131 3.65 -11.10 -32.34
N SER A 132 2.51 -10.85 -31.70
CA SER A 132 1.20 -11.16 -32.28
C SER A 132 0.48 -9.89 -32.69
N TYR A 133 0.12 -9.79 -33.96
CA TYR A 133 -0.60 -8.62 -34.46
C TYR A 133 -2.02 -8.59 -33.90
N ARG A 134 -2.32 -7.54 -33.11
CA ARG A 134 -3.65 -7.25 -32.52
C ARG A 134 -4.27 -8.38 -31.67
N GLN A 135 -3.47 -9.31 -31.15
CA GLN A 135 -3.96 -10.31 -30.21
C GLN A 135 -3.79 -9.83 -28.77
N LYS A 136 -4.90 -9.79 -28.04
CA LYS A 136 -4.93 -9.49 -26.62
C LYS A 136 -4.99 -10.78 -25.83
N HIS A 137 -4.18 -10.87 -24.79
CA HIS A 137 -4.25 -11.94 -23.81
C HIS A 137 -4.75 -11.37 -22.49
N TYR A 138 -5.55 -12.16 -21.80
CA TYR A 138 -6.06 -11.83 -20.48
C TYR A 138 -5.26 -12.58 -19.43
N PHE A 139 -5.22 -12.02 -18.24
CA PHE A 139 -4.56 -12.63 -17.10
C PHE A 139 -5.22 -12.19 -15.81
N ASP A 140 -4.97 -12.98 -14.78
CA ASP A 140 -5.36 -12.71 -13.41
C ASP A 140 -4.08 -12.41 -12.60
N ILE A 141 -4.15 -11.42 -11.70
CA ILE A 141 -3.08 -11.20 -10.72
C ILE A 141 -3.32 -12.16 -9.56
N GLU A 142 -2.28 -12.93 -9.25
CA GLU A 142 -2.25 -13.78 -8.05
C GLU A 142 -1.71 -13.00 -6.86
N SER A 143 -0.60 -12.28 -7.06
CA SER A 143 0.02 -11.47 -6.01
C SER A 143 0.74 -10.24 -6.56
N LEU A 144 0.83 -9.19 -5.75
CA LEU A 144 1.38 -7.91 -6.19
C LEU A 144 2.25 -7.20 -5.15
N SER A 145 3.23 -6.45 -5.66
CA SER A 145 4.11 -5.54 -4.91
C SER A 145 4.57 -4.38 -5.79
N ALA A 146 5.32 -3.45 -5.22
CA ALA A 146 5.99 -2.40 -5.98
C ALA A 146 7.02 -2.93 -7.00
N ASN A 147 7.56 -4.14 -6.80
CA ASN A 147 8.56 -4.75 -7.68
C ASN A 147 7.96 -5.46 -8.90
N GLY A 148 6.65 -5.74 -8.90
CA GLY A 148 6.04 -6.59 -9.91
C GLY A 148 4.85 -7.40 -9.42
N PHE A 149 4.28 -8.17 -10.34
CA PHE A 149 3.07 -8.99 -10.16
C PHE A 149 3.34 -10.44 -10.57
N PHE A 150 2.81 -11.40 -9.82
CA PHE A 150 2.58 -12.73 -10.36
C PHE A 150 1.26 -12.74 -11.12
N ILE A 151 1.33 -13.15 -12.39
CA ILE A 151 0.18 -13.28 -13.27
C ILE A 151 -0.07 -14.75 -13.62
N THR A 152 -1.35 -15.13 -13.68
CA THR A 152 -1.84 -16.48 -13.97
C THR A 152 -3.05 -16.40 -14.89
N GLY A 153 -3.66 -17.54 -15.23
CA GLY A 153 -4.86 -17.59 -16.07
C GLY A 153 -4.62 -17.10 -17.51
N ILE A 154 -3.36 -17.16 -17.97
CA ILE A 154 -2.97 -16.79 -19.33
C ILE A 154 -3.39 -17.92 -20.28
N ASP A 155 -3.91 -17.57 -21.46
CA ASP A 155 -4.26 -18.54 -22.49
C ASP A 155 -3.11 -19.50 -22.78
N ALA A 156 -3.38 -20.81 -22.82
CA ALA A 156 -2.36 -21.85 -23.02
C ALA A 156 -1.60 -21.77 -24.37
N GLY A 157 -2.07 -20.94 -25.31
CA GLY A 157 -1.39 -20.66 -26.58
C GLY A 157 -0.44 -19.46 -26.53
N CYS A 158 -0.39 -18.71 -25.43
CA CYS A 158 0.49 -17.56 -25.27
C CYS A 158 1.86 -18.02 -24.74
N ILE A 159 2.93 -17.79 -25.51
CA ILE A 159 4.28 -18.15 -25.09
C ILE A 159 4.96 -16.91 -24.52
N LEU A 160 5.42 -16.99 -23.26
CA LEU A 160 6.15 -15.90 -22.63
C LEU A 160 7.57 -16.36 -22.29
N PHE A 161 8.55 -15.55 -22.67
CA PHE A 161 9.96 -15.78 -22.44
C PHE A 161 10.47 -14.89 -21.31
N SER A 162 11.39 -15.42 -20.50
CA SER A 162 12.14 -14.57 -19.57
C SER A 162 12.87 -13.46 -20.33
N GLY A 163 12.82 -12.24 -19.80
CA GLY A 163 13.32 -11.02 -20.45
C GLY A 163 12.36 -10.36 -21.45
N MET A 164 11.19 -10.96 -21.73
CA MET A 164 10.18 -10.35 -22.61
C MET A 164 9.60 -9.08 -21.98
N ARG A 165 9.60 -7.97 -22.73
CA ARG A 165 8.94 -6.73 -22.33
C ARG A 165 7.48 -6.76 -22.73
N ILE A 166 6.59 -6.49 -21.78
CA ILE A 166 5.15 -6.45 -22.00
C ILE A 166 4.55 -5.20 -21.35
N THR A 167 3.50 -4.69 -21.97
CA THR A 167 2.71 -3.56 -21.46
C THR A 167 1.37 -4.09 -20.96
N LEU A 168 1.18 -4.04 -19.64
CA LEU A 168 -0.02 -4.48 -18.96
C LEU A 168 -1.03 -3.34 -18.86
N ARG A 169 -2.32 -3.67 -19.02
CA ARG A 169 -3.44 -2.84 -18.56
C ARG A 169 -4.24 -3.64 -17.54
N LEU A 170 -4.48 -3.07 -16.36
CA LEU A 170 -5.33 -3.68 -15.35
C LEU A 170 -6.75 -3.12 -15.41
N GLY A 171 -7.74 -3.94 -15.13
CA GLY A 171 -9.16 -3.54 -15.09
C GLY A 171 -9.52 -2.63 -13.92
N VAL A 172 -8.57 -2.39 -12.99
CA VAL A 172 -8.73 -1.47 -11.86
C VAL A 172 -8.28 -0.04 -12.19
N PHE A 173 -7.72 0.17 -13.38
CA PHE A 173 -7.28 1.48 -13.81
C PHE A 173 -8.32 2.16 -14.68
N ASP A 174 -8.21 3.49 -14.75
CA ASP A 174 -8.83 4.23 -15.83
C ASP A 174 -8.37 3.66 -17.18
N ILE A 175 -9.10 4.01 -18.25
CA ILE A 175 -8.64 3.79 -19.63
C ILE A 175 -7.25 4.48 -19.74
N ASP A 176 -6.42 4.37 -20.77
CA ASP A 176 -5.15 5.14 -20.85
C ASP A 176 -4.00 4.77 -19.87
N GLN A 177 -4.23 4.22 -18.67
CA GLN A 177 -3.14 3.84 -17.76
C GLN A 177 -2.59 2.45 -18.10
N THR A 178 -1.26 2.35 -18.22
CA THR A 178 -0.56 1.11 -18.49
C THR A 178 0.66 0.95 -17.59
N ILE A 179 1.15 -0.29 -17.51
CA ILE A 179 2.34 -0.67 -16.75
C ILE A 179 3.26 -1.43 -17.68
N ASP A 180 4.47 -0.92 -17.89
CA ASP A 180 5.50 -1.66 -18.59
C ASP A 180 6.28 -2.55 -17.62
N GLY A 181 6.50 -3.79 -18.02
CA GLY A 181 7.21 -4.77 -17.21
C GLY A 181 8.01 -5.77 -18.03
N VAL A 182 8.84 -6.53 -17.33
CA VAL A 182 9.69 -7.58 -17.90
C VAL A 182 9.30 -8.92 -17.31
N VAL A 183 9.01 -9.89 -18.16
CA VAL A 183 8.67 -11.25 -17.76
C VAL A 183 9.90 -11.95 -17.17
N SER A 184 9.67 -12.68 -16.09
CA SER A 184 10.62 -13.50 -15.33
C SER A 184 9.86 -14.63 -14.63
N ASP A 185 10.57 -15.59 -14.05
CA ASP A 185 10.00 -16.69 -13.24
C ASP A 185 8.78 -17.36 -13.88
N VAL A 186 8.87 -17.64 -15.18
CA VAL A 186 7.84 -18.37 -15.90
C VAL A 186 7.79 -19.78 -15.34
N SER A 187 6.61 -20.26 -14.96
CA SER A 187 6.40 -21.54 -14.32
C SER A 187 4.99 -22.04 -14.62
N TYR A 188 4.67 -23.24 -14.16
CA TYR A 188 3.34 -23.83 -14.29
C TYR A 188 2.90 -24.34 -12.92
N ASP A 189 1.63 -24.14 -12.59
CA ASP A 189 1.06 -24.69 -11.37
C ASP A 189 0.66 -26.18 -11.52
N GLU A 190 0.12 -26.76 -10.44
CA GLU A 190 -0.31 -28.16 -10.40
C GLU A 190 -1.40 -28.48 -11.44
N ASP A 191 -2.17 -27.48 -11.85
CA ASP A 191 -3.23 -27.58 -12.86
C ASP A 191 -2.69 -27.37 -14.30
N ASN A 192 -1.36 -27.26 -14.48
CA ASN A 192 -0.67 -26.88 -15.72
C ASN A 192 -1.12 -25.51 -16.28
N VAL A 193 -1.53 -24.59 -15.42
CA VAL A 193 -1.79 -23.20 -15.79
C VAL A 193 -0.47 -22.43 -15.75
N GLN A 194 -0.19 -21.68 -16.81
CA GLN A 194 1.00 -20.85 -16.88
C GLN A 194 0.95 -19.74 -15.84
N ARG A 195 2.05 -19.58 -15.11
CA ARG A 195 2.30 -18.56 -14.11
C ARG A 195 3.59 -17.84 -14.45
N CYS A 196 3.65 -16.52 -14.31
CA CYS A 196 4.92 -15.81 -14.45
C CYS A 196 4.97 -14.54 -13.62
N PHE A 197 6.18 -14.12 -13.26
CA PHE A 197 6.39 -12.84 -12.62
C PHE A 197 6.67 -11.75 -13.66
N VAL A 198 5.95 -10.64 -13.58
CA VAL A 198 6.21 -9.45 -14.37
C VAL A 198 6.89 -8.43 -13.48
N SER A 199 8.20 -8.28 -13.64
CA SER A 199 9.00 -7.29 -12.92
C SER A 199 8.70 -5.89 -13.44
N ILE A 200 8.44 -4.96 -12.52
CA ILE A 200 8.12 -3.57 -12.79
C ILE A 200 9.19 -2.70 -12.17
N GLY A 201 9.91 -1.94 -12.99
CA GLY A 201 11.00 -1.07 -12.50
C GLY A 201 10.51 0.10 -11.66
N ALA A 202 9.45 0.78 -12.10
CA ALA A 202 8.79 1.84 -11.34
C ALA A 202 7.34 2.02 -11.81
N LEU A 203 6.41 2.03 -10.86
CA LEU A 203 5.02 2.40 -11.12
C LEU A 203 4.90 3.92 -11.28
N THR A 204 4.04 4.37 -12.19
CA THR A 204 3.66 5.79 -12.23
C THR A 204 2.88 6.14 -10.97
N LYS A 205 2.93 7.42 -10.54
CA LYS A 205 2.21 7.85 -9.33
C LYS A 205 0.69 7.61 -9.41
N ALA A 206 0.12 7.79 -10.61
CA ALA A 206 -1.31 7.60 -10.84
C ALA A 206 -1.68 6.12 -10.66
N VAL A 207 -0.92 5.22 -11.30
CA VAL A 207 -1.08 3.78 -11.19
C VAL A 207 -0.88 3.29 -9.76
N GLU A 208 0.21 3.71 -9.10
CA GLU A 208 0.51 3.33 -7.71
C GLU A 208 -0.63 3.77 -6.77
N LYS A 209 -1.14 4.99 -6.95
CA LYS A 209 -2.28 5.50 -6.19
C LYS A 209 -3.54 4.66 -6.42
N GLN A 210 -3.89 4.36 -7.67
CA GLN A 210 -5.07 3.55 -7.98
C GLN A 210 -4.96 2.13 -7.40
N LEU A 211 -3.79 1.49 -7.54
CA LEU A 211 -3.52 0.19 -6.90
C LEU A 211 -3.67 0.25 -5.38
N ALA A 212 -3.06 1.24 -4.74
CA ALA A 212 -3.11 1.38 -3.29
C ALA A 212 -4.55 1.64 -2.80
N GLN A 213 -5.31 2.48 -3.51
CA GLN A 213 -6.71 2.75 -3.20
C GLN A 213 -7.59 1.50 -3.39
N TYR A 214 -7.37 0.74 -4.47
CA TYR A 214 -8.09 -0.50 -4.70
C TYR A 214 -7.80 -1.53 -3.59
N CYS A 215 -6.52 -1.72 -3.26
CA CYS A 215 -6.11 -2.64 -2.21
C CYS A 215 -6.62 -2.23 -0.83
N PHE A 216 -6.65 -0.94 -0.54
CA PHE A 216 -7.24 -0.43 0.70
C PHE A 216 -8.75 -0.68 0.72
N HIS A 217 -9.47 -0.15 -0.27
CA HIS A 217 -10.92 -0.08 -0.25
C HIS A 217 -11.61 -1.43 -0.51
N TYR A 218 -11.17 -2.20 -1.50
CA TYR A 218 -11.82 -3.45 -1.91
C TYR A 218 -11.18 -4.69 -1.28
N LEU A 219 -9.84 -4.72 -1.17
CA LEU A 219 -9.13 -5.85 -0.56
C LEU A 219 -8.98 -5.76 0.95
N LYS A 220 -9.49 -4.68 1.58
CA LYS A 220 -9.45 -4.42 3.02
C LYS A 220 -8.03 -4.49 3.61
N ARG A 221 -7.00 -4.20 2.80
CA ARG A 221 -5.61 -4.21 3.25
C ARG A 221 -5.31 -2.99 4.10
N THR A 222 -4.52 -3.16 5.16
CA THR A 222 -4.16 -2.04 6.02
C THR A 222 -3.08 -1.18 5.36
N PRO A 223 -2.96 0.11 5.71
CA PRO A 223 -1.86 0.96 5.26
C PRO A 223 -0.48 0.36 5.56
N ARG A 224 -0.34 -0.36 6.68
CA ARG A 224 0.89 -1.11 6.99
C ARG A 224 1.17 -2.22 5.99
N ASP A 225 0.17 -2.96 5.54
CA ASP A 225 0.34 -4.04 4.55
C ASP A 225 0.77 -3.45 3.20
N LEU A 226 0.14 -2.35 2.78
CA LEU A 226 0.53 -1.60 1.57
C LEU A 226 1.99 -1.15 1.63
N ARG A 227 2.44 -0.60 2.77
CA ARG A 227 3.85 -0.19 2.94
C ARG A 227 4.81 -1.37 2.89
N ARG A 228 4.41 -2.54 3.41
CA ARG A 228 5.23 -3.77 3.36
C ARG A 228 5.34 -4.34 1.95
N SER A 229 4.33 -4.13 1.11
CA SER A 229 4.38 -4.46 -0.33
C SER A 229 5.05 -3.37 -1.18
N GLY A 230 5.53 -2.29 -0.56
CA GLY A 230 6.23 -1.19 -1.22
C GLY A 230 5.32 -0.09 -1.78
N LEU A 231 4.00 -0.17 -1.60
CA LEU A 231 3.03 0.81 -2.08
C LEU A 231 2.83 1.96 -1.08
N ARG A 232 2.68 3.19 -1.60
CA ARG A 232 2.35 4.37 -0.79
C ARG A 232 0.90 4.37 -0.32
N SER A 233 0.69 4.66 0.97
CA SER A 233 -0.63 4.57 1.61
C SER A 233 -0.98 5.76 2.51
N TYR A 234 -0.42 6.95 2.24
CA TYR A 234 -0.53 8.08 3.17
C TYR A 234 -1.92 8.73 3.17
N PHE A 235 -2.55 8.84 2.00
CA PHE A 235 -3.81 9.56 1.80
C PHE A 235 -4.99 8.59 1.66
N VAL A 236 -5.57 8.19 2.79
CA VAL A 236 -6.67 7.20 2.86
C VAL A 236 -7.87 7.69 3.67
N LYS A 237 -7.81 8.88 4.29
CA LYS A 237 -8.93 9.42 5.09
C LYS A 237 -10.24 9.54 4.30
N GLY A 238 -10.17 9.83 3.00
CA GLY A 238 -11.35 9.91 2.13
C GLY A 238 -11.99 8.55 1.81
N LEU A 239 -11.36 7.44 2.22
CA LEU A 239 -11.82 6.06 1.96
C LEU A 239 -12.30 5.35 3.23
N VAL A 240 -12.39 6.08 4.35
CA VAL A 240 -12.92 5.59 5.64
C VAL A 240 -14.13 6.42 6.04
N GLN A 241 -14.97 5.85 6.90
CA GLN A 241 -16.15 6.51 7.41
C GLN A 241 -15.90 7.05 8.82
N PHE A 242 -16.09 8.36 9.00
CA PHE A 242 -16.13 9.01 10.30
C PHE A 242 -17.58 9.19 10.73
N LYS A 243 -17.93 8.72 11.92
CA LYS A 243 -19.27 8.96 12.50
C LYS A 243 -19.21 9.07 14.02
N PHE A 244 -20.23 9.67 14.60
CA PHE A 244 -20.45 9.59 16.04
C PHE A 244 -21.19 8.29 16.36
N VAL A 245 -20.89 7.72 17.53
CA VAL A 245 -21.58 6.52 18.02
C VAL A 245 -23.05 6.85 18.29
N GLU A 246 -23.95 6.08 17.70
CA GLU A 246 -25.41 6.21 17.83
C GLU A 246 -26.05 4.94 18.38
N THR A 247 -25.39 3.79 18.23
CA THR A 247 -25.95 2.49 18.64
C THR A 247 -25.08 1.77 19.67
N GLN A 248 -25.69 0.87 20.45
CA GLN A 248 -24.98 0.03 21.41
C GLN A 248 -23.92 -0.86 20.73
N GLN A 249 -24.20 -1.35 19.52
CA GLN A 249 -23.26 -2.16 18.75
C GLN A 249 -21.99 -1.38 18.38
N GLU A 250 -22.14 -0.11 17.97
CA GLU A 250 -21.00 0.76 17.67
C GLU A 250 -20.18 1.07 18.92
N TYR A 251 -20.84 1.24 20.06
CA TYR A 251 -20.14 1.41 21.32
C TYR A 251 -19.31 0.17 21.68
N GLU A 252 -19.85 -1.03 21.48
CA GLU A 252 -19.12 -2.28 21.70
C GLU A 252 -17.91 -2.41 20.75
N ASP A 253 -18.04 -1.98 19.50
CA ASP A 253 -16.92 -1.93 18.55
C ASP A 253 -15.79 -1.00 19.05
N VAL A 254 -16.16 0.16 19.62
CA VAL A 254 -15.20 1.09 20.25
C VAL A 254 -14.48 0.44 21.42
N LEU A 255 -15.22 -0.24 22.31
CA LEU A 255 -14.61 -0.95 23.44
C LEU A 255 -13.67 -2.06 22.97
N ALA A 256 -14.06 -2.81 21.95
CA ALA A 256 -13.22 -3.85 21.34
C ALA A 256 -11.94 -3.24 20.71
N LEU A 257 -12.05 -2.09 20.03
CA LEU A 257 -10.92 -1.35 19.49
C LEU A 257 -9.96 -0.88 20.60
N ARG A 258 -10.49 -0.29 21.68
CA ARG A 258 -9.71 0.14 22.84
C ARG A 258 -8.98 -1.04 23.47
N ARG A 259 -9.64 -2.19 23.65
CA ARG A 259 -9.02 -3.43 24.17
C ARG A 259 -7.78 -3.79 23.37
N ARG A 260 -7.93 -3.93 22.04
CA ARG A 260 -6.85 -4.35 21.14
C ARG A 260 -5.64 -3.42 21.22
N ASN A 261 -5.88 -2.11 21.26
CA ASN A 261 -4.79 -1.12 21.27
C ASN A 261 -4.16 -0.96 22.65
N TYR A 262 -4.96 -0.89 23.71
CA TYR A 262 -4.46 -0.73 25.08
C TYR A 262 -3.71 -1.99 25.54
N ALA A 263 -4.15 -3.18 25.14
CA ALA A 263 -3.41 -4.41 25.41
C ALA A 263 -2.07 -4.45 24.67
N ALA A 264 -2.01 -3.95 23.43
CA ALA A 264 -0.77 -3.87 22.66
C ALA A 264 0.30 -2.99 23.33
N VAL A 265 -0.12 -1.99 24.12
CA VAL A 265 0.78 -1.12 24.92
C VAL A 265 0.78 -1.45 26.42
N ARG A 266 0.28 -2.65 26.80
CA ARG A 266 0.26 -3.15 28.19
C ARG A 266 -0.47 -2.26 29.20
N LYS A 267 -1.39 -1.39 28.74
CA LYS A 267 -2.28 -0.59 29.61
C LYS A 267 -3.38 -1.45 30.24
N VAL A 268 -3.82 -2.51 29.55
CA VAL A 268 -4.84 -3.46 30.01
C VAL A 268 -4.48 -4.89 29.62
N ASP A 269 -5.15 -5.87 30.21
CA ASP A 269 -5.04 -7.28 29.82
C ASP A 269 -5.65 -7.54 28.43
N VAL A 270 -5.09 -8.49 27.67
CA VAL A 270 -5.56 -8.87 26.32
C VAL A 270 -7.01 -9.34 26.33
N ASN A 271 -7.40 -10.05 27.39
CA ASN A 271 -8.73 -10.65 27.57
C ASN A 271 -9.60 -9.85 28.54
N ALA A 272 -9.25 -8.59 28.83
CA ALA A 272 -10.06 -7.72 29.67
C ALA A 272 -11.52 -7.69 29.18
N PRO A 273 -12.52 -7.92 30.05
CA PRO A 273 -13.93 -7.79 29.70
C PRO A 273 -14.23 -6.39 29.17
N LEU A 274 -15.05 -6.28 28.11
CA LEU A 274 -15.36 -4.98 27.48
C LEU A 274 -15.95 -3.97 28.48
N LYS A 275 -16.75 -4.42 29.44
CA LYS A 275 -17.31 -3.56 30.51
C LYS A 275 -16.24 -2.81 31.31
N LYS A 276 -15.05 -3.40 31.50
CA LYS A 276 -13.93 -2.73 32.20
C LYS A 276 -13.26 -1.63 31.36
N LEU A 277 -13.50 -1.63 30.05
CA LEU A 277 -12.95 -0.63 29.14
C LEU A 277 -13.86 0.57 28.96
N SER A 278 -15.14 0.42 29.32
CA SER A 278 -16.08 1.54 29.42
C SER A 278 -15.45 2.64 30.26
N TYR A 279 -15.57 3.87 29.76
CA TYR A 279 -15.09 5.04 30.45
C TYR A 279 -16.24 5.70 31.18
N PHE A 280 -16.02 6.17 32.41
CA PHE A 280 -17.07 6.84 33.19
C PHE A 280 -17.69 7.99 32.39
N PHE A 281 -16.83 8.80 31.78
CA PHE A 281 -17.18 9.93 30.93
C PHE A 281 -17.90 9.54 29.63
N ASP A 282 -17.80 8.29 29.15
CA ASP A 282 -18.45 7.86 27.90
C ASP A 282 -19.99 8.06 27.95
N ARG A 283 -20.60 8.07 29.15
CA ARG A 283 -22.06 8.17 29.33
C ARG A 283 -22.68 9.47 28.83
N TYR A 284 -21.92 10.56 28.87
CA TYR A 284 -22.34 11.90 28.46
C TYR A 284 -21.43 12.51 27.39
N SER A 285 -20.46 11.72 26.92
CA SER A 285 -19.55 12.16 25.85
C SER A 285 -20.12 11.87 24.47
N ARG A 286 -19.61 12.61 23.47
CA ARG A 286 -19.73 12.20 22.06
C ARG A 286 -18.50 11.42 21.66
N ILE A 287 -18.71 10.19 21.22
CA ILE A 287 -17.62 9.31 20.79
C ILE A 287 -17.54 9.33 19.27
N LEU A 288 -16.45 9.88 18.74
CA LEU A 288 -16.10 9.74 17.33
C LEU A 288 -15.52 8.34 17.11
N VAL A 289 -15.97 7.67 16.06
CA VAL A 289 -15.46 6.37 15.61
C VAL A 289 -15.16 6.42 14.12
N VAL A 290 -14.07 5.75 13.73
CA VAL A 290 -13.61 5.63 12.35
C VAL A 290 -13.74 4.18 11.92
N TYR A 291 -14.47 3.95 10.82
CA TYR A 291 -14.68 2.64 10.24
C TYR A 291 -13.95 2.48 8.91
N HIS A 292 -13.28 1.35 8.75
CA HIS A 292 -12.82 0.87 7.45
C HIS A 292 -13.52 -0.45 7.15
N GLN A 293 -14.42 -0.43 6.16
CA GLN A 293 -15.15 -1.63 5.69
C GLN A 293 -15.82 -2.42 6.82
N GLY A 294 -16.55 -1.72 7.70
CA GLY A 294 -17.29 -2.31 8.83
C GLY A 294 -16.45 -2.59 10.09
N LYS A 295 -15.13 -2.39 10.05
CA LYS A 295 -14.27 -2.55 11.23
C LYS A 295 -13.94 -1.19 11.85
N ALA A 296 -14.19 -1.02 13.15
CA ALA A 296 -13.68 0.14 13.89
C ALA A 296 -12.15 0.11 13.96
N ILE A 297 -11.52 1.19 13.50
CA ILE A 297 -10.06 1.36 13.38
C ILE A 297 -9.54 2.57 14.17
N GLY A 298 -10.38 3.54 14.48
CA GLY A 298 -10.02 4.73 15.24
C GLY A 298 -11.16 5.19 16.14
N THR A 299 -10.86 5.83 17.26
CA THR A 299 -11.85 6.42 18.17
C THR A 299 -11.29 7.61 18.92
N ALA A 300 -12.13 8.58 19.26
CA ALA A 300 -11.84 9.67 20.19
C ALA A 300 -13.12 10.02 20.98
N THR A 301 -12.98 10.24 22.28
CA THR A 301 -14.08 10.68 23.14
C THR A 301 -14.01 12.19 23.30
N ILE A 302 -15.10 12.87 22.98
CA ILE A 302 -15.24 14.32 23.13
C ILE A 302 -16.14 14.57 24.34
N ILE A 303 -15.58 15.23 25.35
CA ILE A 303 -16.27 15.59 26.59
C ILE A 303 -16.53 17.10 26.55
N ILE A 304 -17.80 17.48 26.47
CA ILE A 304 -18.24 18.85 26.73
C ILE A 304 -18.83 18.80 28.13
N GLY A 305 -18.05 19.23 29.11
CA GLY A 305 -18.49 19.14 30.49
C GLY A 305 -19.54 20.20 30.85
N ASP A 306 -20.35 19.89 31.85
CA ASP A 306 -21.23 20.81 32.57
C ASP A 306 -20.83 20.81 34.06
N ARG A 307 -20.45 21.98 34.56
CA ARG A 307 -19.70 22.09 35.82
C ARG A 307 -20.57 21.61 36.98
N GLY A 308 -20.06 20.65 37.77
CA GLY A 308 -20.77 20.08 38.91
C GLY A 308 -21.83 19.02 38.59
N VAL A 309 -22.19 18.80 37.31
CA VAL A 309 -23.15 17.75 36.90
C VAL A 309 -22.45 16.67 36.09
N GLU A 310 -21.77 17.06 35.02
CA GLU A 310 -21.06 16.19 34.07
C GLU A 310 -19.65 16.77 33.85
N PRO A 311 -18.74 16.63 34.82
CA PRO A 311 -17.45 17.30 34.77
C PRO A 311 -16.53 16.68 33.73
N MET A 312 -15.49 17.44 33.36
CA MET A 312 -14.40 16.94 32.51
C MET A 312 -13.49 15.97 33.28
N GLU A 313 -12.75 15.10 32.60
CA GLU A 313 -11.79 14.19 33.26
C GLU A 313 -10.69 14.98 33.96
N ILE A 314 -10.16 16.00 33.28
CA ILE A 314 -9.15 16.89 33.84
C ILE A 314 -9.65 17.63 35.08
N GLU A 315 -10.95 17.96 35.17
CA GLU A 315 -11.54 18.61 36.34
C GLU A 315 -11.56 17.67 37.55
N MET A 316 -11.84 16.38 37.32
CA MET A 316 -11.88 15.38 38.39
C MET A 316 -10.50 14.96 38.90
N LEU A 317 -9.48 14.99 38.05
CA LEU A 317 -8.17 14.39 38.36
C LEU A 317 -7.06 15.40 38.65
N MET A 318 -7.20 16.64 38.19
CA MET A 318 -6.20 17.68 38.41
C MET A 318 -6.49 18.48 39.69
N PRO A 319 -5.47 19.01 40.38
CA PRO A 319 -5.69 19.93 41.50
C PRO A 319 -6.52 21.15 41.08
N GLU A 320 -7.45 21.57 41.93
CA GLU A 320 -8.36 22.70 41.64
C GLU A 320 -7.61 24.00 41.32
N ALA A 321 -6.49 24.25 42.00
CA ALA A 321 -5.63 25.41 41.76
C ALA A 321 -5.00 25.42 40.37
N ASP A 322 -4.68 24.25 39.82
CA ASP A 322 -4.14 24.11 38.46
C ASP A 322 -5.26 24.21 37.42
N PHE A 323 -6.44 23.64 37.72
CA PHE A 323 -7.61 23.71 36.84
C PHE A 323 -8.13 25.12 36.64
N ALA A 324 -8.14 25.93 37.71
CA ALA A 324 -8.55 27.32 37.65
C ALA A 324 -7.67 28.20 36.73
N GLN A 325 -6.46 27.73 36.36
CA GLN A 325 -5.56 28.43 35.44
C GLN A 325 -5.77 28.07 33.97
N LEU A 326 -6.61 27.07 33.67
CA LEU A 326 -6.99 26.74 32.29
C LEU A 326 -7.94 27.82 31.72
N PRO A 327 -8.15 27.86 30.39
CA PRO A 327 -9.09 28.79 29.79
C PRO A 327 -10.52 28.64 30.36
N PRO A 328 -11.41 29.62 30.14
CA PRO A 328 -12.77 29.57 30.67
C PRO A 328 -13.49 28.27 30.34
N TYR A 329 -14.14 27.67 31.34
CA TYR A 329 -14.79 26.36 31.25
C TYR A 329 -15.81 26.28 30.11
N GLU A 330 -16.55 27.36 29.89
CA GLU A 330 -17.57 27.50 28.85
C GLU A 330 -16.98 27.48 27.43
N GLN A 331 -15.67 27.75 27.30
CA GLN A 331 -14.96 27.73 26.03
C GLN A 331 -14.09 26.48 25.86
N LEU A 332 -13.92 25.68 26.92
CA LEU A 332 -13.15 24.45 26.90
C LEU A 332 -13.99 23.28 26.39
N PHE A 333 -13.32 22.35 25.72
CA PHE A 333 -13.77 20.98 25.58
C PHE A 333 -12.58 20.03 25.67
N GLU A 334 -12.83 18.82 26.17
CA GLU A 334 -11.79 17.82 26.35
C GLU A 334 -11.88 16.72 25.29
N VAL A 335 -10.73 16.27 24.80
CA VAL A 335 -10.61 15.06 23.99
C VAL A 335 -9.84 14.01 24.77
N ALA A 336 -10.53 12.92 25.10
CA ALA A 336 -10.01 11.79 25.84
C ALA A 336 -10.05 10.50 25.01
N ALA A 337 -9.40 9.45 25.51
CA ALA A 337 -9.43 8.09 24.97
C ALA A 337 -9.18 7.98 23.45
N MET A 338 -8.36 8.88 22.89
CA MET A 338 -7.99 8.86 21.48
C MET A 338 -7.13 7.64 21.15
N CYS A 339 -7.52 6.89 20.12
CA CYS A 339 -6.85 5.67 19.75
C CYS A 339 -6.97 5.41 18.25
N LEU A 340 -5.87 4.94 17.63
CA LEU A 340 -5.82 4.51 16.24
C LEU A 340 -5.09 3.17 16.13
N ASP A 341 -5.69 2.22 15.42
CA ASP A 341 -5.13 0.90 15.17
C ASP A 341 -3.74 0.99 14.54
N LYS A 342 -2.79 0.20 15.06
CA LYS A 342 -1.38 0.18 14.63
C LYS A 342 -1.20 0.00 13.12
N GLY A 343 -2.10 -0.71 12.45
CA GLY A 343 -2.05 -0.93 10.99
C GLY A 343 -2.35 0.34 10.19
N TYR A 344 -3.00 1.32 10.80
CA TYR A 344 -3.51 2.54 10.18
C TYR A 344 -2.73 3.80 10.58
N ARG A 345 -1.74 3.67 11.47
CA ARG A 345 -0.81 4.75 11.81
C ARG A 345 0.03 5.16 10.58
N ASP A 346 0.62 6.35 10.65
CA ASP A 346 1.35 7.01 9.55
C ASP A 346 0.49 7.28 8.32
N THR A 347 -0.76 7.68 8.55
CA THR A 347 -1.72 8.09 7.51
C THR A 347 -2.39 9.41 7.89
N ASP A 348 -3.17 9.95 6.96
CA ASP A 348 -4.00 11.11 7.18
C ASP A 348 -5.30 10.84 7.98
N ILE A 349 -5.53 9.63 8.48
CA ILE A 349 -6.73 9.29 9.28
C ILE A 349 -6.78 10.08 10.59
N LEU A 350 -5.65 10.19 11.31
CA LEU A 350 -5.57 10.97 12.54
C LEU A 350 -5.91 12.44 12.29
N HIS A 351 -5.46 12.98 11.16
CA HIS A 351 -5.83 14.33 10.73
C HIS A 351 -7.35 14.42 10.52
N GLY A 352 -7.95 13.46 9.81
CA GLY A 352 -9.42 13.40 9.67
C GLY A 352 -10.15 13.35 11.02
N MET A 353 -9.63 12.64 12.02
CA MET A 353 -10.21 12.64 13.36
C MET A 353 -10.19 14.04 13.98
N PHE A 354 -9.05 14.73 13.91
CA PHE A 354 -8.93 16.11 14.39
C PHE A 354 -9.84 17.09 13.64
N GLU A 355 -10.00 16.93 12.32
CA GLU A 355 -10.93 17.74 11.52
C GLU A 355 -12.38 17.59 12.02
N HIS A 356 -12.80 16.35 12.33
CA HIS A 356 -14.13 16.08 12.87
C HIS A 356 -14.32 16.60 14.30
N ILE A 357 -13.31 16.43 15.14
CA ILE A 357 -13.30 16.95 16.51
C ILE A 357 -13.41 18.48 16.50
N TYR A 358 -12.58 19.15 15.71
CA TYR A 358 -12.57 20.61 15.62
C TYR A 358 -13.89 21.15 15.05
N LYS A 359 -14.43 20.53 14.01
CA LYS A 359 -15.76 20.86 13.48
C LYS A 359 -16.83 20.77 14.57
N TYR A 360 -16.82 19.69 15.35
CA TYR A 360 -17.79 19.50 16.43
C TYR A 360 -17.64 20.55 17.53
N ALA A 361 -16.41 20.89 17.92
CA ALA A 361 -16.15 21.93 18.91
C ALA A 361 -16.67 23.32 18.48
N MET A 362 -16.36 23.73 17.24
CA MET A 362 -16.81 25.01 16.68
C MET A 362 -18.34 25.10 16.60
N MET A 363 -19.01 24.00 16.23
CA MET A 363 -20.48 23.95 16.22
C MET A 363 -21.11 24.11 17.60
N ASN A 364 -20.36 23.85 18.69
CA ASN A 364 -20.80 24.00 20.08
C ASN A 364 -20.20 25.25 20.77
N GLY A 365 -19.59 26.17 20.01
CA GLY A 365 -19.02 27.40 20.55
C GLY A 365 -17.81 27.22 21.48
N ARG A 366 -17.08 26.10 21.36
CA ARG A 366 -15.92 25.78 22.21
C ARG A 366 -14.62 26.11 21.48
N ASN A 367 -13.85 27.06 22.02
CA ASN A 367 -12.66 27.63 21.37
C ASN A 367 -11.34 26.95 21.77
N TYR A 368 -11.33 26.16 22.84
CA TYR A 368 -10.10 25.55 23.35
C TYR A 368 -10.22 24.03 23.41
N ILE A 369 -9.29 23.33 22.76
CA ILE A 369 -9.16 21.88 22.86
C ILE A 369 -8.20 21.57 24.00
N VAL A 370 -8.66 20.82 25.00
CA VAL A 370 -7.79 20.25 26.03
C VAL A 370 -7.61 18.77 25.78
N ILE A 371 -6.37 18.30 25.89
CA ILE A 371 -6.04 16.88 25.89
C ILE A 371 -5.12 16.55 27.06
N SER A 372 -5.19 15.30 27.49
CA SER A 372 -4.21 14.71 28.38
C SER A 372 -3.37 13.68 27.61
N THR A 373 -2.05 13.69 27.82
CA THR A 373 -1.16 12.78 27.09
C THR A 373 0.01 12.30 27.92
N ASP A 374 0.57 11.15 27.55
CA ASP A 374 1.81 10.66 28.15
C ASP A 374 3.04 11.33 27.52
N LYS A 375 4.19 11.18 28.18
CA LYS A 375 5.46 11.77 27.72
C LYS A 375 5.86 11.35 26.31
N TYR A 376 5.43 10.17 25.85
CA TYR A 376 5.83 9.62 24.55
C TYR A 376 5.12 10.31 23.39
N LEU A 377 3.84 10.63 23.56
CA LEU A 377 3.03 11.26 22.52
C LEU A 377 3.07 12.80 22.55
N MET A 378 3.58 13.40 23.62
CA MET A 378 3.69 14.85 23.78
C MET A 378 4.33 15.57 22.58
N SER A 379 5.44 15.04 22.04
CA SER A 379 6.11 15.65 20.88
C SER A 379 5.24 15.63 19.61
N MET A 380 4.40 14.62 19.46
CA MET A 380 3.47 14.51 18.33
C MET A 380 2.38 15.56 18.45
N TYR A 381 1.75 15.69 19.63
CA TYR A 381 0.72 16.70 19.86
C TYR A 381 1.24 18.14 19.74
N LYS A 382 2.47 18.42 20.21
CA LYS A 382 3.13 19.71 19.99
C LYS A 382 3.29 20.06 18.50
N THR A 383 3.58 19.06 17.66
CA THR A 383 3.69 19.24 16.20
C THR A 383 2.33 19.57 15.56
N VAL A 384 1.24 19.07 16.15
CA VAL A 384 -0.14 19.32 15.73
C VAL A 384 -0.63 20.72 16.17
N GLY A 385 0.08 21.40 17.07
CA GLY A 385 -0.24 22.77 17.52
C GLY A 385 -0.65 22.88 18.99
N PHE A 386 -0.64 21.77 19.73
CA PHE A 386 -0.91 21.79 21.16
C PHE A 386 0.25 22.42 21.93
N GLN A 387 -0.09 23.29 22.87
CA GLN A 387 0.83 23.95 23.78
C GLN A 387 0.83 23.24 25.14
N ASP A 388 2.01 23.16 25.74
CA ASP A 388 2.18 22.55 27.06
C ASP A 388 1.79 23.54 28.14
N THR A 389 0.88 23.14 29.03
CA THR A 389 0.49 23.99 30.16
C THR A 389 1.45 23.85 31.34
N GLY A 390 2.29 22.82 31.35
CA GLY A 390 3.12 22.45 32.50
C GLY A 390 2.37 21.68 33.58
N PHE A 391 1.04 21.60 33.51
CA PHE A 391 0.21 20.86 34.46
C PHE A 391 0.22 19.36 34.16
N SER A 392 0.05 18.56 35.21
CA SER A 392 -0.02 17.11 35.09
C SER A 392 -0.86 16.49 36.19
N PHE A 393 -1.48 15.36 35.89
CA PHE A 393 -2.21 14.54 36.86
C PHE A 393 -1.86 13.06 36.69
N VAL A 394 -2.26 12.24 37.65
CA VAL A 394 -2.08 10.78 37.60
C VAL A 394 -3.40 10.15 37.19
N GLN A 395 -3.39 9.29 36.17
CA GLN A 395 -4.57 8.59 35.68
C GLN A 395 -4.61 7.17 36.26
N PRO A 396 -5.45 6.90 37.29
CA PRO A 396 -5.45 5.61 38.00
C PRO A 396 -5.87 4.44 37.09
N LYS A 397 -6.72 4.70 36.09
CA LYS A 397 -7.22 3.67 35.17
C LYS A 397 -6.10 3.00 34.36
N TYR A 398 -4.96 3.67 34.18
CA TYR A 398 -3.85 3.20 33.35
C TYR A 398 -2.58 2.92 34.15
N ARG A 399 -2.71 2.33 35.35
CA ARG A 399 -1.59 2.00 36.26
C ARG A 399 -0.85 3.26 36.73
N ASP A 400 -1.62 4.24 37.21
CA ASP A 400 -1.11 5.50 37.74
C ASP A 400 -0.18 6.22 36.74
N LEU A 401 -0.59 6.21 35.47
CA LEU A 401 0.17 6.85 34.40
C LEU A 401 0.13 8.36 34.60
N LYS A 402 1.31 8.99 34.65
CA LYS A 402 1.41 10.45 34.68
C LYS A 402 1.03 11.03 33.31
N MET A 403 -0.01 11.86 33.31
CA MET A 403 -0.55 12.54 32.14
C MET A 403 -0.22 14.03 32.21
N SER A 404 0.32 14.58 31.14
CA SER A 404 0.52 16.03 30.97
C SER A 404 -0.67 16.63 30.25
N VAL A 405 -1.09 17.81 30.68
CA VAL A 405 -2.21 18.55 30.08
C VAL A 405 -1.66 19.45 28.98
N LEU A 406 -2.30 19.39 27.81
CA LEU A 406 -1.98 20.26 26.68
C LEU A 406 -3.24 20.98 26.21
N VAL A 407 -3.08 22.23 25.79
CA VAL A 407 -4.17 23.08 25.30
C VAL A 407 -3.86 23.56 23.90
N MET A 408 -4.88 23.64 23.05
CA MET A 408 -4.79 24.27 21.75
C MET A 408 -5.89 25.31 21.60
N ASP A 409 -5.53 26.49 21.10
CA ASP A 409 -6.45 27.58 20.86
C ASP A 409 -7.13 27.49 19.47
N ASP A 410 -8.24 28.22 19.34
CA ASP A 410 -8.99 28.33 18.09
C ASP A 410 -8.18 29.04 17.01
N LEU A 411 -7.33 30.01 17.35
CA LEU A 411 -6.53 30.76 16.38
C LEU A 411 -5.51 29.87 15.66
N THR A 412 -4.91 28.93 16.39
CA THR A 412 -3.97 27.92 15.89
C THR A 412 -4.68 27.00 14.92
N THR A 413 -5.87 26.52 15.25
CA THR A 413 -6.66 25.66 14.35
C THR A 413 -7.23 26.43 13.16
N LYS A 414 -7.72 27.65 13.38
CA LYS A 414 -8.38 28.53 12.40
C LYS A 414 -7.46 29.04 11.29
N TRP A 415 -6.30 29.59 11.63
CA TRP A 415 -5.38 30.20 10.63
C TRP A 415 -3.90 29.93 10.91
N GLY A 416 -3.58 29.14 11.94
CA GLY A 416 -2.23 28.65 12.18
C GLY A 416 -1.34 29.55 12.99
N LYS A 417 -1.92 30.40 13.85
CA LYS A 417 -1.13 31.19 14.81
C LYS A 417 -0.16 30.28 15.56
N GLY A 418 1.09 30.70 15.72
CA GLY A 418 2.12 29.89 16.41
C GLY A 418 2.64 28.66 15.65
N MET A 419 2.06 28.28 14.51
CA MET A 419 2.49 27.13 13.72
C MET A 419 3.22 27.53 12.43
N ASN A 420 4.16 26.67 12.01
CA ASN A 420 4.77 26.77 10.69
C ASN A 420 3.69 26.63 9.59
N PRO A 421 3.63 27.55 8.59
CA PRO A 421 2.59 27.55 7.55
C PRO A 421 2.38 26.23 6.81
N VAL A 422 3.47 25.54 6.45
CA VAL A 422 3.43 24.27 5.73
C VAL A 422 2.89 23.15 6.62
N THR A 423 3.32 23.13 7.87
CA THR A 423 2.85 22.13 8.86
C THR A 423 1.38 22.36 9.17
N TRP A 424 1.00 23.62 9.41
CA TRP A 424 -0.38 24.00 9.66
C TRP A 424 -1.30 23.59 8.51
N TRP A 425 -0.93 23.88 7.26
CA TRP A 425 -1.75 23.51 6.12
C TRP A 425 -1.96 21.99 6.02
N GLY A 426 -0.89 21.21 6.27
CA GLY A 426 -0.94 19.76 6.24
C GLY A 426 -1.86 19.15 7.30
N VAL A 427 -2.13 19.86 8.40
CA VAL A 427 -2.94 19.38 9.53
C VAL A 427 -4.35 19.98 9.53
N TRP A 428 -4.45 21.31 9.44
CA TRP A 428 -5.68 22.07 9.71
C TRP A 428 -6.23 22.81 8.49
N GLY A 429 -5.39 23.11 7.48
CA GLY A 429 -5.77 24.00 6.36
C GLY A 429 -7.03 23.56 5.62
N GLY A 430 -7.23 22.25 5.45
CA GLY A 430 -8.43 21.68 4.82
C GLY A 430 -9.72 21.96 5.59
N VAL A 431 -9.76 21.65 6.88
CA VAL A 431 -10.95 21.88 7.72
C VAL A 431 -11.22 23.36 7.95
N SER A 432 -10.16 24.15 8.16
CA SER A 432 -10.23 25.60 8.31
C SER A 432 -10.91 26.23 7.07
N LEU A 433 -10.49 25.90 5.85
CA LEU A 433 -11.17 26.37 4.65
C LEU A 433 -12.61 25.85 4.51
N TYR A 434 -12.86 24.60 4.90
CA TYR A 434 -14.21 24.02 4.86
C TYR A 434 -15.18 24.80 5.75
N LEU A 435 -14.79 25.10 7.00
CA LEU A 435 -15.61 25.86 7.94
C LEU A 435 -15.84 27.29 7.46
N TYR A 436 -14.81 27.93 6.88
CA TYR A 436 -14.93 29.26 6.28
C TYR A 436 -15.92 29.29 5.12
N LYS A 437 -15.84 28.33 4.19
CA LYS A 437 -16.79 28.23 3.06
C LYS A 437 -18.24 28.03 3.51
N ARG A 438 -18.45 27.41 4.68
CA ARG A 438 -19.78 27.23 5.29
C ARG A 438 -20.21 28.36 6.22
N ARG A 439 -19.44 29.45 6.30
CA ARG A 439 -19.71 30.62 7.18
C ARG A 439 -19.85 30.24 8.66
N ILE A 440 -19.14 29.18 9.09
CA ILE A 440 -19.05 28.81 10.51
C ILE A 440 -17.97 29.66 11.20
N ILE A 441 -16.92 30.04 10.46
CA ILE A 441 -15.85 30.92 10.92
C ILE A 441 -15.59 32.00 9.87
N ASP A 442 -15.08 33.15 10.32
CA ASP A 442 -14.73 34.27 9.45
C ASP A 442 -13.24 34.60 9.51
N TYR A 443 -12.68 35.00 8.37
CA TYR A 443 -11.31 35.48 8.29
C TYR A 443 -11.25 36.99 8.07
N THR A 444 -10.38 37.64 8.84
CA THR A 444 -9.80 38.94 8.51
C THR A 444 -8.91 38.83 7.27
N LEU A 445 -8.56 39.96 6.66
CA LEU A 445 -7.71 39.99 5.46
C LEU A 445 -6.33 39.35 5.71
N VAL A 446 -5.72 39.61 6.88
CA VAL A 446 -4.42 39.05 7.26
C VAL A 446 -4.50 37.53 7.43
N GLU A 447 -5.56 37.04 8.08
CA GLU A 447 -5.81 35.60 8.21
C GLU A 447 -5.99 34.95 6.84
N LYS A 448 -6.78 35.54 5.93
CA LYS A 448 -6.94 35.03 4.56
C LYS A 448 -5.60 34.92 3.85
N MET A 449 -4.79 35.98 3.88
CA MET A 449 -3.47 35.96 3.23
C MET A 449 -2.58 34.84 3.77
N ARG A 450 -2.56 34.63 5.10
CA ARG A 450 -1.80 33.52 5.69
C ARG A 450 -2.34 32.16 5.26
N VAL A 451 -3.65 31.95 5.28
CA VAL A 451 -4.27 30.67 4.92
C VAL A 451 -3.93 30.30 3.47
N TYR A 452 -4.17 31.22 2.52
CA TYR A 452 -3.85 30.99 1.10
C TYR A 452 -2.35 30.91 0.83
N GLY A 453 -1.53 31.71 1.51
CA GLY A 453 -0.07 31.62 1.43
C GLY A 453 0.44 30.26 1.94
N SER A 454 -0.15 29.73 3.02
CA SER A 454 0.17 28.40 3.57
C SER A 454 -0.19 27.29 2.58
N CYS A 455 -1.33 27.39 1.90
CA CYS A 455 -1.72 26.50 0.81
C CYS A 455 -0.65 26.42 -0.28
N TRP A 456 -0.25 27.60 -0.75
CA TRP A 456 0.71 27.72 -1.83
C TRP A 456 2.09 27.19 -1.43
N LEU A 457 2.59 27.55 -0.25
CA LEU A 457 3.84 27.03 0.30
C LEU A 457 3.81 25.50 0.46
N PHE A 458 2.71 24.95 0.96
CA PHE A 458 2.54 23.51 1.08
C PHE A 458 2.61 22.83 -0.30
N GLY A 459 1.91 23.37 -1.30
CA GLY A 459 1.98 22.88 -2.68
C GLY A 459 3.40 22.90 -3.25
N LEU A 460 4.17 23.98 -3.01
CA LEU A 460 5.56 24.08 -3.42
C LEU A 460 6.46 23.05 -2.72
N THR A 461 6.31 22.89 -1.39
CA THR A 461 7.12 21.91 -0.65
C THR A 461 6.85 20.48 -1.08
N LEU A 462 5.61 20.13 -1.43
CA LEU A 462 5.29 18.85 -2.04
C LEU A 462 6.01 18.67 -3.38
N ARG A 463 5.91 19.64 -4.29
CA ARG A 463 6.60 19.60 -5.59
C ARG A 463 8.12 19.50 -5.45
N TRP A 464 8.72 20.24 -4.51
CA TRP A 464 10.16 20.18 -4.23
C TRP A 464 10.59 18.82 -3.67
N ARG A 465 9.82 18.25 -2.73
CA ARG A 465 10.07 16.90 -2.20
C ARG A 465 9.99 15.85 -3.30
N GLU A 466 9.04 15.99 -4.21
CA GLU A 466 8.90 15.11 -5.36
C GLU A 466 10.10 15.21 -6.31
N PHE A 467 10.54 16.42 -6.62
CA PHE A 467 11.74 16.67 -7.41
C PHE A 467 12.99 16.08 -6.74
N SER A 468 13.16 16.30 -5.43
CA SER A 468 14.29 15.76 -4.67
C SER A 468 14.29 14.23 -4.62
N ALA A 469 13.12 13.59 -4.47
CA ALA A 469 13.00 12.13 -4.50
C ALA A 469 13.31 11.56 -5.89
N TYR A 470 12.82 12.22 -6.96
CA TYR A 470 13.14 11.87 -8.34
C TYR A 470 14.64 12.01 -8.64
N ALA A 471 15.25 13.13 -8.23
CA ALA A 471 16.68 13.37 -8.38
C ALA A 471 17.52 12.35 -7.60
N LYS A 472 17.10 11.96 -6.39
CA LYS A 472 17.75 10.88 -5.62
C LYS A 472 17.66 9.52 -6.29
N ALA A 473 16.49 9.15 -6.81
CA ALA A 473 16.30 7.89 -7.52
C ALA A 473 17.11 7.82 -8.83
N ARG A 474 17.39 8.97 -9.46
CA ARG A 474 18.07 9.05 -10.76
C ARG A 474 19.57 9.36 -10.68
N TYR A 475 20.05 10.04 -9.62
CA TYR A 475 21.39 10.61 -9.58
C TYR A 475 22.19 10.41 -8.28
N GLY A 476 21.70 9.71 -7.24
CA GLY A 476 22.46 9.66 -5.98
C GLY A 476 22.22 8.50 -5.04
N LYS A 477 23.18 7.55 -5.01
CA LYS A 477 23.81 7.18 -3.73
C LYS A 477 24.34 8.47 -3.09
N GLN A 478 24.17 8.61 -1.78
CA GLN A 478 24.41 9.81 -0.95
C GLN A 478 23.32 10.89 -1.02
N CYS A 479 22.36 10.79 -0.09
CA CYS A 479 21.84 11.90 0.72
C CYS A 479 20.75 11.36 1.67
N GLN A 480 21.17 10.53 2.63
CA GLN A 480 20.40 10.28 3.85
C GLN A 480 20.51 11.54 4.71
N GLY A 481 19.42 12.27 4.93
CA GLY A 481 19.50 13.49 5.76
C GLY A 481 18.19 14.19 6.14
N VAL A 482 17.07 13.97 5.43
CA VAL A 482 15.87 14.80 5.68
C VAL A 482 14.61 14.00 6.05
N TYR A 483 14.71 12.67 6.16
CA TYR A 483 13.55 11.80 6.46
C TYR A 483 13.41 11.39 7.94
N TYR A 484 14.25 11.93 8.83
CA TYR A 484 14.41 11.37 10.18
C TYR A 484 13.48 11.93 11.26
N ASN A 485 12.91 13.13 11.09
CA ASN A 485 12.14 13.76 12.18
C ASN A 485 10.64 13.37 12.23
N TRP A 486 10.08 12.78 11.17
CA TRP A 486 8.69 12.31 11.18
C TRP A 486 8.56 10.83 11.59
N LYS A 487 9.59 10.01 11.31
CA LYS A 487 9.57 8.55 11.54
C LYS A 487 9.71 8.13 13.01
N ARG A 488 10.34 8.95 13.86
CA ARG A 488 10.70 8.55 15.24
C ARG A 488 9.57 8.75 16.26
N ALA A 489 8.58 9.60 15.97
CA ALA A 489 7.48 9.89 16.89
C ALA A 489 6.32 8.89 16.81
N ASN A 490 6.13 8.21 15.67
CA ASN A 490 5.01 7.27 15.46
C ASN A 490 5.39 5.78 15.53
N SER A 491 6.68 5.46 15.66
CA SER A 491 7.20 4.08 15.57
C SER A 491 7.45 3.41 16.93
N ARG A 492 6.85 3.91 18.01
CA ARG A 492 6.83 3.24 19.32
C ARG A 492 5.41 3.06 19.84
#